data_AF-A0A7S1C3Q6-F1
#
_entry.id   AF-A0A7S1C3Q6-F1
#
_cell.length_a   1.000
_cell.length_b   1.000
_cell.length_c   1.000
_cell.angle_alpha   90.00
_cell.angle_beta   90.00
_cell.angle_gamma   90.00
#
_symmetry.space_group_name_H-M   'P 1'
#
loop_
_entity.id
_entity.type
_entity.pdbx_description
1 polymer ?
#
loop_
_entity_poly.entity_id
_entity_poly.type
_entity_poly.pdbx_seq_one_letter_code
_entity_poly.pdbx_strand_id
1 'polypeptide(L)'
;ALFCLPGWLPEPMKTDGEDFNAQRTWERVLNANKFGDVLITIATGEMSEADEERWGLVQTHAYAVLDAREVNQDGRVERMVLVKNPWAHKRWKGKYGAHDTTNWTPRMKAALNYDQDKARMVDNGIFWIDYTSMLQFFKGIYLNWNPELFKYQRKLHATWPARAPGPVNDSMTVAYNPQYALTVDVPTAARGGRKAADAIVWLVLTRHSVRKEVEDGVRDREGRLVSGAADPMHDYLALHVYSGDRGGYRVFYPQDPFYRGVYSSNPHSLFNFNVPPGRHTYTIVVSQWERSRDVDYTLDVYSAAPATLGPVKSKARHEVAIKGAWTAENAGGSGRHPGFFNNPQFRVRTTADGRFSMRVEVAEEKQFVNVRMYDSGGKRVSGFEGELLSSGNYRPQLGLAVKESLPAGEYTILVSTFEPGKLGKFTLIVGSSAAKPILARIGAEGEGMIKRALPGRWSAEAGTAAGCANHGNFTRNPKYRIVCERATDILVRLVVDRITPLPAINVALWLCPDGAVPARLPMGDAVVSTHGGVYMEKPSGVVTDMVSLPAGTYVLVPSTFDPTPGAYELVVYTSQPVVITPL
;
A
#
# COMPACT_ATOMS: atom_id res chain seq x y z
N ALA A 1 -27.11 4.41 19.36
CA ALA A 1 -27.93 4.43 20.60
C ALA A 1 -27.62 3.25 21.53
N LEU A 2 -27.79 2.00 21.08
CA LEU A 2 -27.57 0.81 21.93
C LEU A 2 -26.11 0.57 22.34
N PHE A 3 -25.14 1.09 21.61
CA PHE A 3 -23.77 1.14 22.12
C PHE A 3 -23.60 2.21 23.21
N CYS A 4 -24.18 3.40 23.02
CA CYS A 4 -24.02 4.54 23.92
C CYS A 4 -24.69 4.37 25.29
N LEU A 5 -25.79 3.61 25.36
CA LEU A 5 -26.59 3.47 26.58
C LEU A 5 -26.03 2.34 27.47
N PRO A 6 -26.15 1.05 27.11
CA PRO A 6 -25.60 -0.05 27.91
C PRO A 6 -24.13 -0.40 27.62
N GLY A 7 -23.48 0.20 26.61
CA GLY A 7 -22.12 -0.22 26.20
C GLY A 7 -22.09 -1.53 25.40
N TRP A 8 -23.25 -2.02 24.95
CA TRP A 8 -23.36 -3.33 24.28
C TRP A 8 -22.89 -3.27 22.82
N LEU A 9 -22.24 -4.33 22.37
CA LEU A 9 -21.51 -4.40 21.10
C LEU A 9 -22.48 -4.69 19.94
N PRO A 10 -22.72 -3.74 19.02
CA PRO A 10 -23.66 -3.95 17.92
C PRO A 10 -23.01 -4.79 16.80
N GLU A 11 -23.54 -5.98 16.56
CA GLU A 11 -23.24 -6.82 15.41
C GLU A 11 -24.36 -6.66 14.37
N PRO A 12 -24.15 -5.88 13.30
CA PRO A 12 -25.12 -5.78 12.21
C PRO A 12 -25.11 -7.03 11.35
N MET A 13 -26.29 -7.55 11.02
CA MET A 13 -26.46 -8.64 10.06
C MET A 13 -26.98 -8.05 8.74
N LYS A 14 -26.19 -8.22 7.67
CA LYS A 14 -26.56 -7.76 6.33
C LYS A 14 -27.60 -8.68 5.73
N THR A 15 -28.72 -8.12 5.28
CA THR A 15 -29.84 -8.86 4.68
C THR A 15 -30.04 -8.56 3.19
N ASP A 16 -29.20 -7.70 2.62
CA ASP A 16 -29.33 -7.08 1.29
C ASP A 16 -28.20 -7.47 0.30
N GLY A 17 -27.25 -8.30 0.71
CA GLY A 17 -26.13 -8.74 -0.13
C GLY A 17 -26.35 -10.09 -0.82
N GLU A 18 -25.60 -10.34 -1.90
CA GLU A 18 -25.62 -11.63 -2.65
C GLU A 18 -25.26 -12.83 -1.76
N ASP A 19 -24.44 -12.61 -0.73
CA ASP A 19 -24.03 -13.63 0.26
C ASP A 19 -25.07 -13.84 1.39
N PHE A 20 -26.22 -13.16 1.35
CA PHE A 20 -27.23 -13.29 2.40
C PHE A 20 -27.78 -14.71 2.46
N ASN A 21 -27.71 -15.30 3.66
CA ASN A 21 -28.27 -16.62 3.92
C ASN A 21 -29.35 -16.52 5.01
N ALA A 22 -30.61 -16.65 4.59
CA ALA A 22 -31.77 -16.56 5.47
C ALA A 22 -31.76 -17.65 6.57
N GLN A 23 -31.31 -18.86 6.27
CA GLN A 23 -31.23 -19.96 7.23
C GLN A 23 -30.21 -19.65 8.33
N ARG A 24 -28.98 -19.28 7.94
CA ARG A 24 -27.90 -18.97 8.87
C ARG A 24 -28.24 -17.77 9.75
N THR A 25 -28.89 -16.75 9.17
CA THR A 25 -29.35 -15.56 9.90
C THR A 25 -30.41 -15.94 10.94
N TRP A 26 -31.36 -16.82 10.58
CA TRP A 26 -32.35 -17.33 11.53
C TRP A 26 -31.71 -18.10 12.68
N GLU A 27 -30.82 -19.04 12.38
CA GLU A 27 -30.11 -19.81 13.40
C GLU A 27 -29.33 -18.89 14.35
N ARG A 28 -28.72 -17.83 13.81
CA ARG A 28 -28.02 -16.83 14.61
C ARG A 28 -28.97 -16.08 15.54
N VAL A 29 -30.10 -15.57 15.04
CA VAL A 29 -31.12 -14.88 15.86
C VAL A 29 -31.69 -15.80 16.93
N LEU A 30 -32.05 -17.03 16.56
CA LEU A 30 -32.64 -18.02 17.47
C LEU A 30 -31.66 -18.42 18.58
N ASN A 31 -30.40 -18.69 18.23
CA ASN A 31 -29.38 -19.05 19.21
C ASN A 31 -29.00 -17.87 20.12
N ALA A 32 -28.95 -16.66 19.58
CA ALA A 32 -28.76 -15.43 20.35
C ALA A 32 -29.91 -15.24 21.36
N ASN A 33 -31.16 -15.33 20.90
CA ASN A 33 -32.35 -15.24 21.75
C ASN A 33 -32.34 -16.28 22.89
N LYS A 34 -31.97 -17.53 22.58
CA LYS A 34 -31.85 -18.61 23.58
C LYS A 34 -30.72 -18.38 24.58
N PHE A 35 -29.62 -17.75 24.16
CA PHE A 35 -28.49 -17.44 25.03
C PHE A 35 -28.84 -16.37 26.06
N GLY A 36 -29.67 -15.39 25.68
CA GLY A 36 -30.29 -14.43 26.59
C GLY A 36 -29.45 -13.22 26.99
N ASP A 37 -28.14 -13.20 26.69
CA ASP A 37 -27.23 -12.08 26.98
C ASP A 37 -26.95 -11.22 25.73
N VAL A 38 -28.04 -10.84 25.06
CA VAL A 38 -28.04 -10.10 23.79
C VAL A 38 -29.37 -9.38 23.59
N LEU A 39 -29.31 -8.12 23.17
CA LEU A 39 -30.49 -7.35 22.76
C LEU A 39 -30.62 -7.41 21.24
N ILE A 40 -31.72 -7.96 20.77
CA ILE A 40 -32.00 -8.11 19.34
C ILE A 40 -32.93 -6.99 18.90
N THR A 41 -32.53 -6.25 17.88
CA THR A 41 -33.36 -5.20 17.28
C THR A 41 -33.44 -5.34 15.78
N ILE A 42 -34.59 -5.00 15.22
CA ILE A 42 -34.85 -4.97 13.79
C ILE A 42 -35.32 -3.58 13.36
N ALA A 43 -34.96 -3.16 12.16
CA ALA A 43 -35.31 -1.84 11.63
C ALA A 43 -35.96 -1.95 10.26
N THR A 44 -37.04 -1.20 10.08
CA THR A 44 -37.71 -1.06 8.79
C THR A 44 -36.94 -0.12 7.86
N GLY A 45 -37.10 -0.32 6.55
CA GLY A 45 -36.63 0.63 5.54
C GLY A 45 -37.65 1.74 5.27
N GLU A 46 -37.44 2.49 4.18
CA GLU A 46 -38.42 3.42 3.64
C GLU A 46 -39.67 2.65 3.16
N MET A 47 -40.85 3.22 3.41
CA MET A 47 -42.13 2.70 2.91
C MET A 47 -43.13 3.85 2.76
N SER A 48 -44.13 3.68 1.89
CA SER A 48 -45.18 4.67 1.72
C SER A 48 -46.09 4.75 2.96
N GLU A 49 -46.72 5.90 3.20
CA GLU A 49 -47.73 6.02 4.29
C GLU A 49 -48.88 5.01 4.12
N ALA A 50 -49.24 4.70 2.86
CA ALA A 50 -50.24 3.68 2.56
C ALA A 50 -49.78 2.28 2.99
N ASP A 51 -48.51 1.93 2.79
CA ASP A 51 -47.94 0.67 3.25
C ASP A 51 -47.80 0.63 4.77
N GLU A 52 -47.44 1.75 5.42
CA GLU A 52 -47.41 1.85 6.88
C GLU A 52 -48.77 1.49 7.47
N GLU A 53 -49.83 2.12 6.97
CA GLU A 53 -51.19 1.89 7.45
C GLU A 53 -51.68 0.48 7.11
N ARG A 54 -51.37 -0.01 5.91
CA ARG A 54 -51.76 -1.34 5.45
C ARG A 54 -51.15 -2.45 6.30
N TRP A 55 -49.85 -2.36 6.59
CA TRP A 55 -49.11 -3.41 7.27
C TRP A 55 -48.99 -3.18 8.78
N GLY A 56 -49.30 -1.98 9.26
CA GLY A 56 -49.18 -1.60 10.66
C GLY A 56 -47.74 -1.50 11.14
N LEU A 57 -46.83 -1.16 10.23
CA LEU A 57 -45.41 -0.91 10.49
C LEU A 57 -45.12 0.58 10.25
N VAL A 58 -44.12 1.10 10.93
CA VAL A 58 -43.62 2.47 10.80
C VAL A 58 -42.34 2.42 9.98
N GLN A 59 -42.17 3.33 9.01
CA GLN A 59 -40.98 3.39 8.19
C GLN A 59 -39.74 3.88 8.95
N THR A 60 -38.56 3.45 8.53
CA THR A 60 -37.26 3.92 9.07
C THR A 60 -37.17 3.87 10.62
N HIS A 61 -37.83 2.87 11.22
CA HIS A 61 -38.04 2.81 12.67
C HIS A 61 -37.50 1.50 13.25
N ALA A 62 -37.01 1.57 14.50
CA ALA A 62 -36.42 0.44 15.19
C ALA A 62 -37.43 -0.25 16.12
N TYR A 63 -37.39 -1.58 16.13
CA TYR A 63 -38.23 -2.44 16.94
C TYR A 63 -37.36 -3.40 17.74
N ALA A 64 -37.82 -3.77 18.94
CA ALA A 64 -37.17 -4.78 19.75
C ALA A 64 -37.73 -6.17 19.41
N VAL A 65 -36.85 -7.16 19.26
CA VAL A 65 -37.25 -8.57 19.22
C VAL A 65 -37.20 -9.08 20.65
N LEU A 66 -38.36 -9.54 21.14
CA LEU A 66 -38.53 -10.03 22.50
C LEU A 66 -38.38 -11.55 22.60
N ASP A 67 -38.69 -12.28 21.51
CA ASP A 67 -38.60 -13.73 21.47
C ASP A 67 -38.49 -14.21 20.01
N ALA A 68 -37.88 -15.38 19.80
CA ALA A 68 -37.80 -16.08 18.53
C ALA A 68 -38.00 -17.58 18.76
N ARG A 69 -38.97 -18.19 18.07
CA ARG A 69 -39.35 -19.59 18.25
C ARG A 69 -39.60 -20.31 16.94
N GLU A 70 -39.42 -21.61 16.98
CA GLU A 70 -39.83 -22.53 15.92
C GLU A 70 -41.06 -23.31 16.40
N VAL A 71 -42.11 -23.32 15.58
CA VAL A 71 -43.37 -24.01 15.91
C VAL A 71 -43.66 -25.02 14.81
N ASN A 72 -43.85 -26.28 15.19
CA ASN A 72 -44.20 -27.33 14.23
C ASN A 72 -45.73 -27.37 14.04
N GLN A 73 -46.16 -27.15 12.80
CA GLN A 73 -47.53 -27.25 12.35
C GLN A 73 -47.61 -28.29 11.24
N ASP A 74 -48.22 -29.44 11.54
CA ASP A 74 -48.49 -30.51 10.58
C ASP A 74 -47.28 -30.97 9.75
N GLY A 75 -46.10 -31.05 10.40
CA GLY A 75 -44.85 -31.47 9.78
C GLY A 75 -44.04 -30.33 9.17
N ARG A 76 -44.58 -29.10 9.13
CA ARG A 76 -43.89 -27.88 8.69
C ARG A 76 -43.44 -27.07 9.91
N VAL A 77 -42.18 -26.64 9.91
CA VAL A 77 -41.66 -25.73 10.94
C VAL A 77 -41.90 -24.29 10.51
N GLU A 78 -42.73 -23.56 11.24
CA GLU A 78 -42.92 -22.12 11.09
C GLU A 78 -42.01 -21.36 12.07
N ARG A 79 -41.36 -20.31 11.57
CA ARG A 79 -40.40 -19.49 12.32
C ARG A 79 -41.05 -18.18 12.70
N MET A 80 -41.18 -17.95 14.00
CA MET A 80 -41.97 -16.87 14.56
C MET A 80 -41.09 -15.95 15.40
N VAL A 81 -41.27 -14.64 15.23
CA VAL A 81 -40.54 -13.60 15.96
C VAL A 81 -41.55 -12.72 16.70
N LEU A 82 -41.35 -12.54 18.00
CA LEU A 82 -42.13 -11.62 18.83
C LEU A 82 -41.45 -10.27 18.80
N VAL A 83 -42.15 -9.26 18.30
CA VAL A 83 -41.63 -7.92 18.07
C VAL A 83 -42.39 -6.93 18.92
N LYS A 84 -41.70 -5.90 19.42
CA LYS A 84 -42.27 -4.76 20.14
C LYS A 84 -41.94 -3.46 19.43
N ASN A 85 -42.97 -2.71 19.07
CA ASN A 85 -42.85 -1.30 18.76
C ASN A 85 -42.58 -0.51 20.06
N PRO A 86 -41.46 0.24 20.15
CA PRO A 86 -41.16 1.07 21.33
C PRO A 86 -42.22 2.11 21.65
N TRP A 87 -43.02 2.55 20.67
CA TRP A 87 -44.12 3.49 20.89
C TRP A 87 -45.34 2.87 21.60
N ALA A 88 -45.30 1.56 21.84
CA ALA A 88 -46.36 0.81 22.51
C ALA A 88 -47.75 0.89 21.83
N HIS A 89 -47.77 1.18 20.53
CA HIS A 89 -48.95 1.11 19.65
C HIS A 89 -48.48 0.81 18.21
N LYS A 90 -49.40 0.60 17.26
CA LYS A 90 -49.15 0.15 15.88
C LYS A 90 -48.51 -1.24 15.82
N ARG A 91 -49.33 -2.24 15.46
CA ARG A 91 -48.94 -3.65 15.32
C ARG A 91 -49.07 -4.15 13.90
N TRP A 92 -48.30 -5.19 13.60
CA TRP A 92 -48.42 -5.97 12.37
C TRP A 92 -49.86 -6.41 12.06
N LYS A 93 -50.33 -6.03 10.87
CA LYS A 93 -51.67 -6.33 10.34
C LYS A 93 -51.69 -7.47 9.31
N GLY A 94 -50.52 -8.00 8.92
CA GLY A 94 -50.42 -9.09 7.95
C GLY A 94 -50.61 -10.49 8.54
N LYS A 95 -50.00 -11.50 7.91
CA LYS A 95 -50.07 -12.93 8.32
C LYS A 95 -49.62 -13.07 9.78
N TYR A 96 -50.42 -13.76 10.61
CA TYR A 96 -50.25 -13.87 12.06
C TYR A 96 -50.49 -12.58 12.86
N GLY A 97 -51.09 -11.54 12.26
CA GLY A 97 -51.54 -10.35 12.97
C GLY A 97 -52.71 -10.61 13.95
N ALA A 98 -53.06 -9.60 14.75
CA ALA A 98 -54.15 -9.71 15.74
C ALA A 98 -55.51 -10.05 15.09
N HIS A 99 -55.77 -9.54 13.89
CA HIS A 99 -57.02 -9.75 13.16
C HIS A 99 -56.98 -10.94 12.18
N ASP A 100 -55.87 -11.67 12.07
CA ASP A 100 -55.78 -12.84 11.19
C ASP A 100 -56.52 -14.05 11.77
N THR A 101 -57.66 -14.41 11.20
CA THR A 101 -58.44 -15.59 11.63
C THR A 101 -58.06 -16.87 10.91
N THR A 102 -57.19 -16.81 9.90
CA THR A 102 -56.96 -17.93 8.97
C THR A 102 -55.69 -18.70 9.34
N ASN A 103 -54.59 -18.00 9.65
CA ASN A 103 -53.30 -18.67 9.82
C ASN A 103 -53.04 -19.12 11.26
N TRP A 104 -53.69 -18.50 12.25
CA TRP A 104 -53.52 -18.87 13.66
C TRP A 104 -54.23 -20.17 14.01
N THR A 105 -53.47 -21.22 14.34
CA THR A 105 -54.02 -22.46 14.89
C THR A 105 -53.99 -22.48 16.43
N PRO A 106 -54.89 -23.23 17.10
CA PRO A 106 -54.85 -23.38 18.56
C PRO A 106 -53.50 -23.88 19.08
N ARG A 107 -52.85 -24.80 18.35
CA ARG A 107 -51.52 -25.31 18.67
C ARG A 107 -50.45 -24.22 18.63
N MET A 108 -50.47 -23.35 17.61
CA MET A 108 -49.53 -22.23 17.53
C MET A 108 -49.73 -21.22 18.64
N LYS A 109 -50.99 -20.85 18.93
CA LYS A 109 -51.32 -19.95 20.03
C LYS A 109 -50.79 -20.48 21.37
N ALA A 110 -50.97 -21.78 21.63
CA ALA A 110 -50.44 -22.43 22.82
C ALA A 110 -48.89 -22.44 22.84
N ALA A 111 -48.23 -22.83 21.75
CA ALA A 111 -46.77 -22.91 21.67
C ALA A 111 -46.06 -21.55 21.82
N LEU A 112 -46.70 -20.47 21.36
CA LEU A 112 -46.20 -19.11 21.44
C LEU A 112 -46.71 -18.33 22.65
N ASN A 113 -47.55 -18.95 23.49
CA ASN A 113 -48.24 -18.28 24.59
C ASN A 113 -48.96 -16.98 24.11
N TYR A 114 -49.69 -17.08 22.99
CA TYR A 114 -50.32 -15.95 22.33
C TYR A 114 -51.84 -15.94 22.56
N ASP A 115 -52.32 -14.89 23.20
CA ASP A 115 -53.74 -14.56 23.37
C ASP A 115 -54.18 -13.55 22.30
N GLN A 116 -54.83 -14.07 21.26
CA GLN A 116 -55.27 -13.26 20.13
C GLN A 116 -56.43 -12.32 20.48
N ASP A 117 -57.34 -12.74 21.37
CA ASP A 117 -58.51 -11.94 21.71
C ASP A 117 -58.10 -10.73 22.53
N LYS A 118 -57.18 -10.91 23.48
CA LYS A 118 -56.54 -9.80 24.20
C LYS A 118 -55.78 -8.87 23.25
N ALA A 119 -55.08 -9.42 22.25
CA ALA A 119 -54.38 -8.62 21.25
C ALA A 119 -55.34 -7.80 20.37
N ARG A 120 -56.58 -8.24 20.15
CA ARG A 120 -57.58 -7.42 19.43
C ARG A 120 -58.14 -6.28 20.28
N MET A 121 -58.20 -6.45 21.59
CA MET A 121 -58.79 -5.47 22.50
C MET A 121 -57.80 -4.37 22.91
N VAL A 122 -56.52 -4.69 23.11
CA VAL A 122 -55.52 -3.75 23.62
C VAL A 122 -54.31 -3.73 22.71
N ASP A 123 -54.04 -2.59 22.07
CA ASP A 123 -52.79 -2.34 21.36
C ASP A 123 -51.70 -1.88 22.34
N ASN A 124 -50.64 -2.67 22.45
CA ASN A 124 -49.44 -2.35 23.23
C ASN A 124 -48.16 -2.40 22.38
N GLY A 125 -48.32 -2.42 21.05
CA GLY A 125 -47.23 -2.49 20.08
C GLY A 125 -46.51 -3.84 19.99
N ILE A 126 -46.92 -4.87 20.75
CA ILE A 126 -46.31 -6.22 20.71
C ILE A 126 -47.07 -7.12 19.74
N PHE A 127 -46.38 -7.81 18.84
CA PHE A 127 -46.98 -8.71 17.86
C PHE A 127 -46.03 -9.84 17.45
N TRP A 128 -46.61 -10.97 17.03
CA TRP A 128 -45.87 -12.02 16.33
C TRP A 128 -45.86 -11.75 14.83
N ILE A 129 -44.73 -12.04 14.19
CA ILE A 129 -44.56 -12.02 12.73
C ILE A 129 -43.75 -13.25 12.31
N ASP A 130 -44.05 -13.82 11.14
CA ASP A 130 -43.23 -14.90 10.60
C ASP A 130 -41.90 -14.37 10.06
N TYR A 131 -40.88 -15.22 10.07
CA TYR A 131 -39.54 -14.83 9.64
C TYR A 131 -39.46 -14.37 8.17
N THR A 132 -40.31 -14.90 7.29
CA THR A 132 -40.35 -14.49 5.88
C THR A 132 -40.84 -13.06 5.75
N SER A 133 -41.94 -12.74 6.42
CA SER A 133 -42.44 -11.35 6.50
C SER A 133 -41.43 -10.44 7.20
N MET A 134 -40.74 -10.90 8.25
CA MET A 134 -39.70 -10.11 8.90
C MET A 134 -38.60 -9.68 7.91
N LEU A 135 -38.05 -10.61 7.13
CA LEU A 135 -37.02 -10.30 6.13
C LEU A 135 -37.54 -9.40 4.99
N GLN A 136 -38.84 -9.45 4.69
CA GLN A 136 -39.45 -8.59 3.69
C GLN A 136 -39.45 -7.12 4.14
N PHE A 137 -39.91 -6.84 5.37
CA PHE A 137 -40.17 -5.47 5.84
C PHE A 137 -39.02 -4.86 6.65
N PHE A 138 -38.21 -5.70 7.30
CA PHE A 138 -37.10 -5.24 8.13
C PHE A 138 -35.77 -5.45 7.40
N LYS A 139 -35.07 -4.34 7.13
CA LYS A 139 -33.82 -4.31 6.35
C LYS A 139 -32.57 -4.26 7.22
N GLY A 140 -32.71 -3.96 8.52
CA GLY A 140 -31.63 -4.02 9.49
C GLY A 140 -31.95 -5.04 10.57
N ILE A 141 -31.01 -5.93 10.86
CA ILE A 141 -31.05 -6.79 12.06
C ILE A 141 -29.75 -6.57 12.83
N TYR A 142 -29.85 -6.30 14.13
CA TYR A 142 -28.72 -5.99 14.99
C TYR A 142 -28.76 -6.87 16.23
N LEU A 143 -27.66 -7.57 16.49
CA LEU A 143 -27.42 -8.32 17.72
C LEU A 143 -26.49 -7.49 18.59
N ASN A 144 -27.00 -6.95 19.68
CA ASN A 144 -26.22 -6.10 20.59
C ASN A 144 -25.78 -6.98 21.76
N TRP A 145 -24.49 -7.33 21.82
CA TRP A 145 -23.97 -8.30 22.78
C TRP A 145 -23.43 -7.64 24.03
N ASN A 146 -23.63 -8.26 25.18
CA ASN A 146 -23.01 -7.83 26.42
C ASN A 146 -21.47 -8.00 26.34
N PRO A 147 -20.66 -6.94 26.48
CA PRO A 147 -19.20 -7.05 26.42
C PRO A 147 -18.62 -7.90 27.56
N GLU A 148 -19.33 -8.06 28.68
CA GLU A 148 -18.88 -8.88 29.82
C GLU A 148 -18.75 -10.37 29.49
N LEU A 149 -19.31 -10.81 28.36
CA LEU A 149 -19.10 -12.15 27.80
C LEU A 149 -17.63 -12.43 27.47
N PHE A 150 -16.83 -11.38 27.27
CA PHE A 150 -15.41 -11.49 26.96
C PHE A 150 -14.56 -11.25 28.20
N LYS A 151 -13.88 -12.31 28.65
CA LYS A 151 -12.95 -12.24 29.78
C LYS A 151 -11.76 -11.32 29.53
N TYR A 152 -11.28 -11.25 28.29
CA TYR A 152 -10.10 -10.45 27.93
C TYR A 152 -10.52 -9.25 27.11
N GLN A 153 -10.37 -8.07 27.69
CA GLN A 153 -10.73 -6.80 27.07
C GLN A 153 -9.52 -5.87 27.07
N ARG A 154 -9.32 -5.13 25.98
CA ARG A 154 -8.31 -4.07 25.86
C ARG A 154 -8.93 -2.87 25.19
N LYS A 155 -8.64 -1.69 25.72
CA LYS A 155 -9.12 -0.42 25.21
C LYS A 155 -7.93 0.50 24.95
N LEU A 156 -7.87 1.07 23.77
CA LEU A 156 -6.85 2.03 23.38
C LEU A 156 -7.52 3.31 22.89
N HIS A 157 -7.25 4.43 23.56
CA HIS A 157 -7.63 5.75 23.09
C HIS A 157 -6.45 6.39 22.38
N ALA A 158 -6.68 6.95 21.19
CA ALA A 158 -5.64 7.60 20.42
C ALA A 158 -6.20 8.77 19.59
N THR A 159 -5.31 9.71 19.31
CA THR A 159 -5.52 10.81 18.37
C THR A 159 -4.65 10.57 17.15
N TRP A 160 -5.20 10.69 15.95
CA TRP A 160 -4.46 10.76 14.70
C TRP A 160 -4.43 12.20 14.19
N PRO A 161 -3.31 12.93 14.34
CA PRO A 161 -3.24 14.32 13.94
C PRO A 161 -3.31 14.52 12.43
N ALA A 162 -3.98 15.58 11.97
CA ALA A 162 -4.05 16.00 10.57
C ALA A 162 -2.66 16.20 9.95
N ARG A 163 -1.74 16.72 10.76
CA ARG A 163 -0.35 17.03 10.39
C ARG A 163 0.61 15.86 10.60
N ALA A 164 0.11 14.67 10.92
CA ALA A 164 0.97 13.49 11.01
C ALA A 164 1.70 13.25 9.67
N PRO A 165 2.87 12.60 9.67
CA PRO A 165 3.55 12.23 8.43
C PRO A 165 2.66 11.36 7.51
N GLY A 166 3.05 11.28 6.24
CA GLY A 166 2.36 10.47 5.23
C GLY A 166 1.40 11.25 4.35
N PRO A 167 0.86 10.59 3.30
CA PRO A 167 -0.03 11.21 2.34
C PRO A 167 -1.39 11.54 2.97
N VAL A 168 -2.12 12.46 2.35
CA VAL A 168 -3.52 12.74 2.70
C VAL A 168 -4.39 11.54 2.37
N ASN A 169 -4.16 10.93 1.20
CA ASN A 169 -4.82 9.71 0.77
C ASN A 169 -3.90 8.49 0.95
N ASP A 170 -4.32 7.51 1.74
CA ASP A 170 -3.54 6.32 2.10
C ASP A 170 -3.69 5.13 1.12
N SER A 171 -4.39 5.32 0.00
CA SER A 171 -4.63 4.28 -1.03
C SER A 171 -3.36 3.66 -1.59
N MET A 172 -2.25 4.42 -1.59
CA MET A 172 -0.96 3.97 -2.10
C MET A 172 -0.05 3.42 -0.99
N THR A 173 -0.13 3.99 0.21
CA THR A 173 0.64 3.54 1.37
C THR A 173 -0.09 3.81 2.69
N VAL A 174 -0.07 2.81 3.56
CA VAL A 174 -0.60 2.88 4.93
C VAL A 174 0.52 2.94 5.97
N ALA A 175 1.77 3.15 5.53
CA ALA A 175 2.96 3.10 6.39
C ALA A 175 2.92 4.08 7.56
N TYR A 176 2.24 5.22 7.38
CA TYR A 176 2.18 6.31 8.34
C TYR A 176 0.87 6.34 9.13
N ASN A 177 -0.05 5.43 8.80
CA ASN A 177 -1.28 5.28 9.54
C ASN A 177 -0.99 4.74 10.94
N PRO A 178 -1.89 4.95 11.93
CA PRO A 178 -1.81 4.26 13.19
C PRO A 178 -1.89 2.74 12.98
N GLN A 179 -0.91 2.03 13.52
CA GLN A 179 -0.86 0.57 13.42
C GLN A 179 -0.55 -0.06 14.77
N TYR A 180 -1.24 -1.15 15.07
CA TYR A 180 -1.16 -1.85 16.35
C TYR A 180 -0.93 -3.34 16.15
N ALA A 181 -0.05 -3.91 16.95
CA ALA A 181 0.15 -5.35 17.03
C ALA A 181 -0.83 -5.95 18.02
N LEU A 182 -1.68 -6.87 17.55
CA LEU A 182 -2.55 -7.69 18.39
C LEU A 182 -1.97 -9.11 18.46
N THR A 183 -1.64 -9.60 19.65
CA THR A 183 -1.26 -11.01 19.86
C THR A 183 -2.31 -11.71 20.71
N VAL A 184 -2.76 -12.87 20.23
CA VAL A 184 -3.77 -13.72 20.86
C VAL A 184 -3.17 -15.08 21.13
N ASP A 185 -3.27 -15.54 22.38
CA ASP A 185 -2.72 -16.81 22.85
C ASP A 185 -3.86 -17.79 23.15
N VAL A 186 -4.24 -18.60 22.17
CA VAL A 186 -5.34 -19.56 22.28
C VAL A 186 -4.83 -20.89 22.84
N PRO A 187 -5.44 -21.45 23.90
CA PRO A 187 -5.01 -22.72 24.48
C PRO A 187 -4.98 -23.86 23.45
N THR A 188 -3.87 -24.60 23.38
CA THR A 188 -3.66 -25.70 22.42
C THR A 188 -4.20 -27.05 22.90
N ALA A 189 -4.40 -27.21 24.20
CA ALA A 189 -5.00 -28.41 24.79
C ALA A 189 -6.42 -28.10 25.28
N ALA A 190 -7.41 -28.90 24.86
CA ALA A 190 -8.70 -28.86 25.52
C ALA A 190 -8.65 -29.61 26.86
N ARG A 191 -9.44 -29.17 27.82
CA ARG A 191 -9.73 -30.00 29.01
C ARG A 191 -10.53 -31.23 28.57
N GLY A 192 -10.08 -32.43 28.93
CA GLY A 192 -10.84 -33.68 28.75
C GLY A 192 -10.78 -34.32 27.34
N GLY A 193 -9.66 -34.19 26.62
CA GLY A 193 -9.42 -34.97 25.38
C GLY A 193 -10.18 -34.52 24.13
N ARG A 194 -10.88 -33.38 24.17
CA ARG A 194 -11.49 -32.75 22.99
C ARG A 194 -10.46 -31.98 22.16
N LYS A 195 -10.78 -31.69 20.90
CA LYS A 195 -10.01 -30.74 20.08
C LYS A 195 -10.15 -29.33 20.69
N ALA A 196 -9.05 -28.58 20.80
CA ALA A 196 -9.10 -27.19 21.23
C ALA A 196 -9.95 -26.38 20.24
N ALA A 197 -10.88 -25.58 20.77
CA ALA A 197 -11.75 -24.73 19.98
C ALA A 197 -11.05 -23.41 19.66
N ASP A 198 -11.44 -22.80 18.53
CA ASP A 198 -11.00 -21.46 18.18
C ASP A 198 -11.50 -20.45 19.22
N ALA A 199 -10.73 -19.39 19.43
CA ALA A 199 -11.14 -18.24 20.23
C ALA A 199 -11.69 -17.15 19.32
N ILE A 200 -12.87 -16.63 19.64
CA ILE A 200 -13.42 -15.48 18.93
C ILE A 200 -12.80 -14.16 19.43
N VAL A 201 -12.51 -13.26 18.50
CA VAL A 201 -11.94 -11.93 18.74
C VAL A 201 -12.79 -10.88 18.03
N TRP A 202 -13.13 -9.81 18.73
CA TRP A 202 -13.88 -8.67 18.22
C TRP A 202 -13.03 -7.41 18.32
N LEU A 203 -12.94 -6.69 17.22
CA LEU A 203 -12.30 -5.38 17.11
C LEU A 203 -13.40 -4.35 16.88
N VAL A 204 -13.48 -3.36 17.75
CA VAL A 204 -14.45 -2.26 17.63
C VAL A 204 -13.67 -0.96 17.52
N LEU A 205 -13.72 -0.36 16.33
CA LEU A 205 -13.20 0.98 16.09
C LEU A 205 -14.33 1.98 16.34
N THR A 206 -14.15 2.84 17.34
CA THR A 206 -15.10 3.90 17.69
C THR A 206 -14.49 5.25 17.35
N ARG A 207 -15.10 6.00 16.44
CA ARG A 207 -14.75 7.39 16.17
C ARG A 207 -15.30 8.29 17.27
N HIS A 208 -14.52 9.25 17.73
CA HIS A 208 -15.02 10.31 18.60
C HIS A 208 -15.38 11.50 17.73
N SER A 209 -16.65 11.91 17.76
CA SER A 209 -17.13 13.12 17.10
C SER A 209 -17.57 14.12 18.15
N VAL A 210 -17.16 15.38 18.00
CA VAL A 210 -17.62 16.46 18.88
C VAL A 210 -18.93 17.02 18.30
N ARG A 211 -19.91 17.30 19.17
CA ARG A 211 -21.32 17.68 18.84
C ARG A 211 -21.49 18.76 17.78
N LYS A 212 -20.52 19.67 17.60
CA LYS A 212 -20.56 20.74 16.59
C LYS A 212 -20.54 20.24 15.14
N GLU A 213 -20.13 19.01 14.88
CA GLU A 213 -19.99 18.45 13.52
C GLU A 213 -21.31 17.98 12.90
N VAL A 214 -22.35 17.80 13.72
CA VAL A 214 -23.63 17.20 13.30
C VAL A 214 -24.73 18.26 13.10
N GLU A 215 -24.64 19.41 13.79
CA GLU A 215 -25.68 20.45 13.77
C GLU A 215 -25.39 21.61 12.80
N ASP A 216 -24.12 21.91 12.51
CA ASP A 216 -23.74 22.98 11.59
C ASP A 216 -23.47 22.41 10.21
N GLY A 217 -24.54 22.07 9.47
CA GLY A 217 -24.45 21.99 8.01
C GLY A 217 -23.82 23.28 7.44
N VAL A 218 -23.21 23.20 6.25
CA VAL A 218 -22.61 24.39 5.61
C VAL A 218 -23.66 25.49 5.53
N ARG A 219 -23.41 26.63 6.18
CA ARG A 219 -24.25 27.82 6.10
C ARG A 219 -23.67 28.79 5.07
N ASP A 220 -24.51 29.41 4.25
CA ASP A 220 -24.08 30.49 3.36
C ASP A 220 -23.66 31.74 4.18
N ARG A 221 -23.16 32.79 3.50
CA ARG A 221 -22.77 34.05 4.15
C ARG A 221 -23.94 34.74 4.86
N GLU A 222 -25.16 34.31 4.56
CA GLU A 222 -26.43 34.80 5.10
C GLU A 222 -27.01 33.87 6.20
N GLY A 223 -26.29 32.80 6.60
CA GLY A 223 -26.65 31.92 7.71
C GLY A 223 -27.65 30.80 7.38
N ARG A 224 -28.00 30.59 6.11
CA ARG A 224 -28.95 29.56 5.65
C ARG A 224 -28.24 28.23 5.39
N LEU A 225 -28.88 27.12 5.78
CA LEU A 225 -28.41 25.76 5.49
C LEU A 225 -28.33 25.53 3.97
N VAL A 226 -27.14 25.21 3.46
CA VAL A 226 -26.93 24.86 2.07
C VAL A 226 -27.30 23.39 1.87
N SER A 227 -28.54 23.12 1.45
CA SER A 227 -28.94 21.79 0.98
C SER A 227 -28.29 21.53 -0.38
N GLY A 228 -27.40 20.53 -0.46
CA GLY A 228 -26.80 20.08 -1.74
C GLY A 228 -25.35 20.50 -2.00
N ALA A 229 -24.65 21.10 -1.02
CA ALA A 229 -23.18 21.05 -1.03
C ALA A 229 -22.73 19.61 -0.81
N ALA A 230 -21.65 19.17 -1.47
CA ALA A 230 -21.04 17.87 -1.24
C ALA A 230 -20.99 17.57 0.27
N ASP A 231 -21.47 16.38 0.65
CA ASP A 231 -21.50 15.84 2.02
C ASP A 231 -20.38 16.44 2.88
N PRO A 232 -20.68 17.15 3.98
CA PRO A 232 -19.67 17.85 4.76
C PRO A 232 -18.70 16.84 5.39
N MET A 233 -17.65 16.51 4.62
CA MET A 233 -16.38 15.91 4.99
C MET A 233 -16.47 14.99 6.22
N HIS A 234 -17.18 13.88 6.09
CA HIS A 234 -17.14 12.84 7.11
C HIS A 234 -15.75 12.21 7.14
N ASP A 235 -15.10 12.15 8.31
CA ASP A 235 -13.92 11.31 8.49
C ASP A 235 -14.36 9.85 8.34
N TYR A 236 -14.25 9.34 7.11
CA TYR A 236 -14.49 7.94 6.83
C TYR A 236 -13.32 7.15 7.36
N LEU A 237 -13.59 6.35 8.40
CA LEU A 237 -12.59 5.46 8.98
C LEU A 237 -12.83 4.03 8.51
N ALA A 238 -11.73 3.30 8.37
CA ALA A 238 -11.73 1.87 8.15
C ALA A 238 -10.74 1.18 9.08
N LEU A 239 -11.00 -0.09 9.36
CA LEU A 239 -10.08 -0.96 10.07
C LEU A 239 -9.63 -2.08 9.12
N HIS A 240 -8.33 -2.15 8.86
CA HIS A 240 -7.72 -3.23 8.09
C HIS A 240 -6.90 -4.13 9.02
N VAL A 241 -6.96 -5.45 8.79
CA VAL A 241 -6.19 -6.42 9.59
C VAL A 241 -5.28 -7.21 8.67
N TYR A 242 -4.03 -7.39 9.10
CA TYR A 242 -3.02 -8.19 8.42
C TYR A 242 -2.55 -9.31 9.34
N SER A 243 -2.20 -10.46 8.77
CA SER A 243 -1.72 -11.65 9.48
C SER A 243 -0.45 -12.19 8.80
N GLY A 244 0.04 -13.36 9.26
CA GLY A 244 1.20 -14.02 8.66
C GLY A 244 2.49 -13.23 8.87
N ASP A 245 3.30 -13.09 7.82
CA ASP A 245 4.59 -12.40 7.85
C ASP A 245 4.47 -10.90 8.17
N ARG A 246 3.28 -10.32 7.95
CA ARG A 246 2.95 -8.93 8.28
C ARG A 246 2.34 -8.76 9.66
N GLY A 247 1.97 -9.85 10.33
CA GLY A 247 1.41 -9.83 11.67
C GLY A 247 2.37 -9.24 12.70
N GLY A 248 1.97 -8.15 13.35
CA GLY A 248 2.74 -7.48 14.40
C GLY A 248 3.88 -6.60 13.90
N TYR A 249 4.01 -6.44 12.58
CA TYR A 249 5.03 -5.58 11.96
C TYR A 249 4.40 -4.43 11.20
N ARG A 250 5.18 -3.35 11.01
CA ARG A 250 4.78 -2.21 10.17
C ARG A 250 4.41 -2.67 8.77
N VAL A 251 3.18 -2.35 8.35
CA VAL A 251 2.67 -2.58 6.99
C VAL A 251 2.87 -1.29 6.19
N PHE A 252 3.54 -1.40 5.04
CA PHE A 252 3.78 -0.24 4.17
C PHE A 252 2.73 -0.09 3.08
N TYR A 253 2.32 -1.21 2.49
CA TYR A 253 1.41 -1.24 1.35
C TYR A 253 0.06 -1.89 1.70
N PRO A 254 -1.07 -1.36 1.19
CA PRO A 254 -2.42 -1.79 1.54
C PRO A 254 -2.91 -3.09 0.87
N GLN A 255 -2.02 -3.81 0.16
CA GLN A 255 -2.39 -5.02 -0.58
C GLN A 255 -2.63 -6.21 0.35
N ASP A 256 -3.52 -7.13 -0.03
CA ASP A 256 -3.76 -8.44 0.58
C ASP A 256 -3.93 -8.45 2.12
N PRO A 257 -4.80 -7.60 2.70
CA PRO A 257 -5.13 -7.71 4.12
C PRO A 257 -5.87 -9.02 4.40
N PHE A 258 -5.71 -9.56 5.61
CA PHE A 258 -6.56 -10.62 6.14
C PHE A 258 -8.03 -10.17 6.21
N TYR A 259 -8.25 -8.89 6.54
CA TYR A 259 -9.55 -8.25 6.46
C TYR A 259 -9.44 -6.82 5.97
N ARG A 260 -10.22 -6.46 4.95
CA ARG A 260 -10.37 -5.10 4.45
C ARG A 260 -11.68 -4.50 4.95
N GLY A 261 -11.61 -3.68 5.99
CA GLY A 261 -12.74 -2.87 6.43
C GLY A 261 -13.25 -1.92 5.34
N VAL A 262 -14.54 -1.61 5.43
CA VAL A 262 -15.21 -0.62 4.58
C VAL A 262 -15.05 0.75 5.23
N TYR A 263 -14.69 1.75 4.43
CA TYR A 263 -14.68 3.14 4.85
C TYR A 263 -16.09 3.59 5.21
N SER A 264 -16.29 4.01 6.45
CA SER A 264 -17.60 4.38 6.96
C SER A 264 -17.51 5.62 7.84
N SER A 265 -18.54 6.46 7.75
CA SER A 265 -18.77 7.59 8.65
C SER A 265 -19.49 7.15 9.94
N ASN A 266 -19.84 5.86 10.07
CA ASN A 266 -20.48 5.32 11.25
C ASN A 266 -19.59 5.51 12.49
N PRO A 267 -20.15 5.93 13.64
CA PRO A 267 -19.38 6.12 14.87
C PRO A 267 -18.70 4.84 15.36
N HIS A 268 -19.24 3.67 15.04
CA HIS A 268 -18.69 2.38 15.44
C HIS A 268 -18.57 1.46 14.23
N SER A 269 -17.41 0.83 14.08
CA SER A 269 -17.16 -0.22 13.09
C SER A 269 -16.67 -1.47 13.81
N LEU A 270 -17.39 -2.58 13.61
CA LEU A 270 -17.11 -3.86 14.25
C LEU A 270 -16.57 -4.86 13.22
N PHE A 271 -15.49 -5.53 13.58
CA PHE A 271 -14.98 -6.69 12.88
C PHE A 271 -14.72 -7.82 13.87
N ASN A 272 -15.22 -9.02 13.59
CA ASN A 272 -14.95 -10.19 14.41
C ASN A 272 -14.43 -11.36 13.57
N PHE A 273 -13.62 -12.21 14.18
CA PHE A 273 -13.01 -13.37 13.53
C PHE A 273 -12.60 -14.42 14.56
N ASN A 274 -12.41 -15.66 14.10
CA ASN A 274 -11.95 -16.77 14.90
C ASN A 274 -10.43 -16.93 14.79
N VAL A 275 -9.77 -17.19 15.92
CA VAL A 275 -8.34 -17.46 16.03
C VAL A 275 -8.14 -18.92 16.42
N PRO A 276 -7.40 -19.71 15.63
CA PRO A 276 -7.18 -21.11 15.94
C PRO A 276 -6.27 -21.31 17.16
N PRO A 277 -6.21 -22.54 17.72
CA PRO A 277 -5.32 -22.87 18.83
C PRO A 277 -3.85 -22.57 18.52
N GLY A 278 -3.17 -21.87 19.43
CA GLY A 278 -1.80 -21.40 19.26
C GLY A 278 -1.63 -19.91 19.51
N ARG A 279 -0.43 -19.41 19.26
CA ARG A 279 -0.08 -17.99 19.38
C ARG A 279 -0.11 -17.33 18.00
N HIS A 280 -0.99 -16.34 17.85
CA HIS A 280 -1.18 -15.63 16.58
C HIS A 280 -1.00 -14.13 16.77
N THR A 281 -0.32 -13.49 15.82
CA THR A 281 -0.11 -12.04 15.83
C THR A 281 -0.66 -11.41 14.57
N TYR A 282 -1.36 -10.30 14.73
CA TYR A 282 -2.00 -9.51 13.68
C TYR A 282 -1.50 -8.07 13.73
N THR A 283 -1.50 -7.38 12.58
CA THR A 283 -1.35 -5.91 12.53
C THR A 283 -2.69 -5.31 12.19
N ILE A 284 -3.20 -4.46 13.08
CA ILE A 284 -4.40 -3.66 12.89
C ILE A 284 -3.96 -2.30 12.36
N VAL A 285 -4.53 -1.86 11.25
CA VAL A 285 -4.28 -0.56 10.63
C VAL A 285 -5.58 0.23 10.68
N VAL A 286 -5.55 1.38 11.35
CA VAL A 286 -6.64 2.37 11.29
C VAL A 286 -6.39 3.24 10.06
N SER A 287 -7.35 3.27 9.13
CA SER A 287 -7.24 3.97 7.86
C SER A 287 -8.26 5.10 7.77
N GLN A 288 -7.91 6.15 7.04
CA GLN A 288 -8.78 7.30 6.83
C GLN A 288 -8.79 7.66 5.34
N TRP A 289 -9.98 7.83 4.79
CA TRP A 289 -10.12 8.38 3.45
C TRP A 289 -9.87 9.89 3.50
N GLU A 290 -8.81 10.36 2.85
CA GLU A 290 -8.45 11.78 2.69
C GLU A 290 -8.36 12.57 4.01
N ARG A 291 -7.28 12.33 4.77
CA ARG A 291 -7.04 12.96 6.06
C ARG A 291 -6.97 14.49 5.96
N SER A 292 -7.95 15.15 6.56
CA SER A 292 -8.09 16.62 6.55
C SER A 292 -7.99 17.27 7.93
N ARG A 293 -8.28 16.52 9.00
CA ARG A 293 -8.30 17.00 10.39
C ARG A 293 -7.84 15.95 11.39
N ASP A 294 -7.67 16.35 12.65
CA ASP A 294 -7.35 15.45 13.74
C ASP A 294 -8.52 14.49 13.96
N VAL A 295 -8.23 13.20 14.11
CA VAL A 295 -9.24 12.17 14.38
C VAL A 295 -8.95 11.49 15.70
N ASP A 296 -9.87 11.66 16.64
CA ASP A 296 -9.87 10.93 17.90
C ASP A 296 -10.65 9.62 17.73
N TYR A 297 -10.10 8.52 18.23
CA TYR A 297 -10.77 7.23 18.18
C TYR A 297 -10.39 6.34 19.36
N THR A 298 -11.24 5.34 19.58
CA THR A 298 -10.99 4.21 20.48
C THR A 298 -10.92 2.93 19.67
N LEU A 299 -9.90 2.12 19.91
CA LEU A 299 -9.82 0.74 19.44
C LEU A 299 -10.03 -0.19 20.65
N ASP A 300 -11.17 -0.86 20.66
CA ASP A 300 -11.50 -1.89 21.64
C ASP A 300 -11.26 -3.29 21.07
N VAL A 301 -10.68 -4.17 21.88
CA VAL A 301 -10.46 -5.58 21.60
C VAL A 301 -11.17 -6.41 22.66
N TYR A 302 -12.10 -7.26 22.23
CA TYR A 302 -12.75 -8.24 23.09
C TYR A 302 -12.36 -9.64 22.62
N SER A 303 -11.91 -10.50 23.53
CA SER A 303 -11.43 -11.84 23.18
C SER A 303 -11.83 -12.91 24.18
N ALA A 304 -12.13 -14.09 23.65
CA ALA A 304 -12.34 -15.32 24.42
C ALA A 304 -11.01 -15.93 24.94
N ALA A 305 -9.85 -15.45 24.46
CA ALA A 305 -8.51 -15.89 24.86
C ALA A 305 -7.63 -14.70 25.29
N PRO A 306 -6.54 -14.93 26.04
CA PRO A 306 -5.59 -13.87 26.38
C PRO A 306 -5.15 -13.09 25.14
N ALA A 307 -5.37 -11.77 25.19
CA ALA A 307 -5.04 -10.85 24.10
C ALA A 307 -4.20 -9.67 24.62
N THR A 308 -3.18 -9.30 23.84
CA THR A 308 -2.34 -8.13 24.08
C THR A 308 -2.33 -7.23 22.86
N LEU A 309 -2.48 -5.93 23.11
CA LEU A 309 -2.44 -4.88 22.09
C LEU A 309 -1.26 -3.96 22.39
N GLY A 310 -0.46 -3.64 21.38
CA GLY A 310 0.72 -2.79 21.54
C GLY A 310 1.21 -2.19 20.24
N PRO A 311 2.35 -1.48 20.25
CA PRO A 311 2.92 -0.92 19.03
C PRO A 311 3.39 -2.03 18.09
N VAL A 312 3.28 -1.80 16.78
CA VAL A 312 3.92 -2.66 15.78
C VAL A 312 5.44 -2.63 15.91
N LYS A 313 6.07 -3.77 15.65
CA LYS A 313 7.52 -3.89 15.61
C LYS A 313 8.05 -3.47 14.24
N SER A 314 9.28 -3.00 14.20
CA SER A 314 10.03 -2.89 12.94
C SER A 314 10.81 -4.17 12.70
N LYS A 315 10.85 -4.63 11.44
CA LYS A 315 11.76 -5.71 11.03
C LYS A 315 13.21 -5.22 10.89
N ALA A 316 13.41 -3.90 10.77
CA ALA A 316 14.72 -3.26 10.84
C ALA A 316 14.98 -2.77 12.26
N ARG A 317 16.08 -3.22 12.87
CA ARG A 317 16.51 -2.77 14.21
C ARG A 317 17.29 -1.46 14.15
N HIS A 318 17.91 -1.19 13.00
CA HIS A 318 18.66 0.02 12.75
C HIS A 318 18.18 0.63 11.44
N GLU A 319 17.85 1.92 11.44
CA GLU A 319 17.52 2.68 10.24
C GLU A 319 18.41 3.92 10.13
N VAL A 320 18.76 4.29 8.91
CA VAL A 320 19.46 5.53 8.56
C VAL A 320 18.74 6.17 7.38
N ALA A 321 18.56 7.49 7.44
CA ALA A 321 17.91 8.26 6.40
C ALA A 321 18.88 9.28 5.80
N ILE A 322 18.81 9.48 4.49
CA ILE A 322 19.52 10.55 3.77
C ILE A 322 18.54 11.29 2.86
N LYS A 323 18.57 12.62 2.91
CA LYS A 323 17.77 13.47 2.02
C LYS A 323 18.49 13.65 0.69
N GLY A 324 17.73 13.68 -0.40
CA GLY A 324 18.24 13.93 -1.74
C GLY A 324 17.22 14.68 -2.60
N ALA A 325 17.61 14.96 -3.84
CA ALA A 325 16.73 15.57 -4.82
C ALA A 325 17.04 15.11 -6.25
N TRP A 326 16.00 14.97 -7.06
CA TRP A 326 16.10 14.99 -8.52
C TRP A 326 16.13 16.44 -8.99
N THR A 327 17.17 16.79 -9.74
CA THR A 327 17.47 18.10 -10.32
C THR A 327 17.49 17.99 -11.86
N ALA A 328 17.59 19.12 -12.55
CA ALA A 328 17.68 19.14 -14.01
C ALA A 328 18.83 18.28 -14.57
N GLU A 329 19.89 18.09 -13.79
CA GLU A 329 21.09 17.34 -14.20
C GLU A 329 20.99 15.84 -13.97
N ASN A 330 20.17 15.41 -13.00
CA ASN A 330 20.16 14.03 -12.52
C ASN A 330 18.77 13.36 -12.56
N ALA A 331 17.72 14.05 -13.03
CA ALA A 331 16.38 13.47 -13.22
C ALA A 331 16.34 12.56 -14.45
N GLY A 332 16.99 11.40 -14.35
CA GLY A 332 17.26 10.48 -15.46
C GLY A 332 16.08 9.65 -15.95
N GLY A 333 14.99 9.59 -15.19
CA GLY A 333 13.83 8.76 -15.47
C GLY A 333 14.10 7.28 -15.22
N SER A 334 13.25 6.40 -15.76
CA SER A 334 13.33 4.95 -15.61
C SER A 334 14.39 4.28 -16.49
N GLY A 335 14.64 2.98 -16.26
CA GLY A 335 15.65 2.20 -16.98
C GLY A 335 15.45 2.08 -18.49
N ARG A 336 14.32 2.58 -19.01
CA ARG A 336 14.04 2.69 -20.46
C ARG A 336 14.62 3.96 -21.08
N HIS A 337 15.07 4.91 -20.26
CA HIS A 337 15.59 6.18 -20.70
C HIS A 337 17.13 6.20 -20.65
N PRO A 338 17.79 6.84 -21.62
CA PRO A 338 19.25 7.00 -21.63
C PRO A 338 19.80 7.62 -20.35
N GLY A 339 19.06 8.54 -19.73
CA GLY A 339 19.47 9.23 -18.52
C GLY A 339 19.44 8.38 -17.24
N PHE A 340 18.99 7.12 -17.27
CA PHE A 340 18.72 6.33 -16.05
C PHE A 340 19.88 6.33 -15.04
N PHE A 341 21.12 6.16 -15.49
CA PHE A 341 22.27 6.12 -14.59
C PHE A 341 22.76 7.50 -14.13
N ASN A 342 22.17 8.59 -14.63
CA ASN A 342 22.37 9.93 -14.08
C ASN A 342 21.60 10.14 -12.79
N ASN A 343 20.58 9.29 -12.50
CA ASN A 343 19.83 9.35 -11.27
C ASN A 343 20.74 9.34 -10.02
N PRO A 344 20.28 9.91 -8.89
CA PRO A 344 21.02 9.90 -7.64
C PRO A 344 21.39 8.48 -7.20
N GLN A 345 22.66 8.32 -6.82
CA GLN A 345 23.20 7.06 -6.33
C GLN A 345 23.86 7.24 -4.97
N PHE A 346 23.83 6.19 -4.16
CA PHE A 346 24.30 6.18 -2.79
C PHE A 346 25.07 4.91 -2.51
N ARG A 347 26.23 5.04 -1.85
CA ARG A 347 26.96 3.91 -1.30
C ARG A 347 26.27 3.51 0.00
N VAL A 348 26.08 2.21 0.18
CA VAL A 348 25.70 1.63 1.46
C VAL A 348 26.73 0.59 1.88
N ARG A 349 27.25 0.70 3.10
CA ARG A 349 28.08 -0.33 3.74
C ARG A 349 27.31 -1.01 4.86
N THR A 350 27.28 -2.34 4.83
CA THR A 350 26.77 -3.22 5.89
C THR A 350 27.95 -3.97 6.51
N THR A 351 28.02 -4.03 7.84
CA THR A 351 29.13 -4.68 8.56
C THR A 351 28.77 -6.06 9.12
N ALA A 352 27.54 -6.51 8.90
CA ALA A 352 27.05 -7.80 9.35
C ALA A 352 25.96 -8.29 8.39
N ASP A 353 25.90 -9.61 8.22
CA ASP A 353 24.89 -10.29 7.42
C ASP A 353 23.51 -10.14 8.09
N GLY A 354 22.47 -9.94 7.28
CA GLY A 354 21.11 -9.95 7.80
C GLY A 354 20.06 -9.39 6.85
N ARG A 355 18.86 -9.21 7.37
CA ARG A 355 17.75 -8.62 6.64
C ARG A 355 18.03 -7.15 6.38
N PHE A 356 17.83 -6.72 5.14
CA PHE A 356 18.05 -5.37 4.69
C PHE A 356 16.79 -4.83 4.00
N SER A 357 16.46 -3.56 4.22
CA SER A 357 15.37 -2.87 3.54
C SER A 357 15.83 -1.51 3.05
N MET A 358 15.38 -1.10 1.87
CA MET A 358 15.55 0.26 1.37
C MET A 358 14.20 0.79 0.92
N ARG A 359 13.89 2.03 1.30
CA ARG A 359 12.73 2.74 0.83
C ARG A 359 13.06 4.15 0.40
N VAL A 360 12.48 4.59 -0.71
CA VAL A 360 12.51 5.97 -1.16
C VAL A 360 11.12 6.57 -0.96
N GLU A 361 11.06 7.74 -0.33
CA GLU A 361 9.84 8.44 0.00
C GLU A 361 9.84 9.85 -0.62
N VAL A 362 8.73 10.25 -1.22
CA VAL A 362 8.49 11.58 -1.77
C VAL A 362 7.16 12.15 -1.27
N ALA A 363 7.11 13.47 -1.09
CA ALA A 363 5.89 14.15 -0.65
C ALA A 363 4.87 14.35 -1.80
N GLU A 364 5.35 14.44 -3.04
CA GLU A 364 4.52 14.67 -4.23
C GLU A 364 3.70 13.44 -4.59
N GLU A 365 2.37 13.55 -4.61
CA GLU A 365 1.47 12.39 -4.74
C GLU A 365 1.56 11.70 -6.10
N LYS A 366 1.83 12.46 -7.16
CA LYS A 366 1.90 11.95 -8.53
C LYS A 366 3.31 11.63 -8.98
N GLN A 367 4.28 11.60 -8.07
CA GLN A 367 5.65 11.26 -8.40
C GLN A 367 5.91 9.76 -8.18
N PHE A 368 6.03 9.06 -9.30
CA PHE A 368 6.31 7.63 -9.35
C PHE A 368 7.80 7.36 -9.19
N VAL A 369 8.17 6.60 -8.16
CA VAL A 369 9.56 6.36 -7.75
C VAL A 369 9.91 4.89 -7.70
N ASN A 370 11.22 4.60 -7.79
CA ASN A 370 11.79 3.28 -7.66
C ASN A 370 13.13 3.36 -6.92
N VAL A 371 13.49 2.28 -6.22
CA VAL A 371 14.81 2.11 -5.61
C VAL A 371 15.39 0.76 -5.99
N ARG A 372 16.68 0.75 -6.37
CA ARG A 372 17.44 -0.43 -6.79
C ARG A 372 18.76 -0.52 -6.07
N MET A 373 19.26 -1.74 -5.90
CA MET A 373 20.54 -2.05 -5.27
C MET A 373 21.39 -2.87 -6.21
N TYR A 374 22.69 -2.57 -6.24
CA TYR A 374 23.69 -3.22 -7.08
C TYR A 374 24.90 -3.68 -6.27
N ASP A 375 25.42 -4.86 -6.61
CA ASP A 375 26.72 -5.35 -6.15
C ASP A 375 27.84 -4.73 -6.99
N SER A 376 28.32 -3.58 -6.54
CA SER A 376 29.33 -2.77 -7.26
C SER A 376 30.48 -2.32 -6.36
N GLY A 377 30.59 -2.89 -5.14
CA GLY A 377 31.59 -2.47 -4.16
C GLY A 377 31.43 -0.99 -3.77
N GLY A 378 30.20 -0.48 -3.74
CA GLY A 378 29.92 0.92 -3.41
C GLY A 378 30.38 1.95 -4.47
N LYS A 379 30.67 1.51 -5.69
CA LYS A 379 31.05 2.36 -6.83
C LYS A 379 29.83 2.83 -7.62
N ARG A 380 29.99 3.91 -8.39
CA ARG A 380 28.93 4.40 -9.28
C ARG A 380 28.59 3.32 -10.30
N VAL A 381 27.30 3.04 -10.47
CA VAL A 381 26.81 2.13 -11.51
C VAL A 381 26.44 2.88 -12.77
N SER A 382 26.76 2.28 -13.91
CA SER A 382 26.53 2.81 -15.26
C SER A 382 25.83 1.79 -16.18
N GLY A 383 25.41 0.66 -15.61
CA GLY A 383 24.77 -0.47 -16.28
C GLY A 383 23.94 -1.30 -15.29
N PHE A 384 23.17 -2.26 -15.81
CA PHE A 384 22.27 -3.10 -15.00
C PHE A 384 22.96 -4.33 -14.41
N GLU A 385 24.22 -4.56 -14.77
CA GLU A 385 25.02 -5.66 -14.24
C GLU A 385 25.11 -5.60 -12.71
N GLY A 386 24.95 -6.74 -12.06
CA GLY A 386 25.03 -6.84 -10.60
C GLY A 386 23.79 -6.33 -9.83
N GLU A 387 22.64 -6.11 -10.47
CA GLU A 387 21.40 -5.77 -9.74
C GLU A 387 21.02 -6.89 -8.73
N LEU A 388 20.95 -6.54 -7.44
CA LEU A 388 20.66 -7.47 -6.35
C LEU A 388 19.20 -7.45 -5.90
N LEU A 389 18.52 -6.31 -6.05
CA LEU A 389 17.18 -6.05 -5.53
C LEU A 389 16.60 -4.76 -6.13
N SER A 390 15.29 -4.73 -6.41
CA SER A 390 14.54 -3.51 -6.72
C SER A 390 13.19 -3.47 -6.02
N SER A 391 12.59 -2.29 -5.93
CA SER A 391 11.20 -2.13 -5.43
C SER A 391 10.13 -2.59 -6.44
N GLY A 392 10.51 -3.24 -7.53
CA GLY A 392 9.59 -3.71 -8.58
C GLY A 392 9.07 -2.58 -9.47
N ASN A 393 7.75 -2.53 -9.70
CA ASN A 393 7.11 -1.49 -10.47
C ASN A 393 7.31 -0.10 -9.83
N TYR A 394 7.30 0.95 -10.65
CA TYR A 394 7.30 2.32 -10.13
C TYR A 394 5.98 2.57 -9.39
N ARG A 395 6.06 3.15 -8.21
CA ARG A 395 4.91 3.43 -7.36
C ARG A 395 4.88 4.91 -6.96
N PRO A 396 3.70 5.53 -6.86
CA PRO A 396 3.60 6.88 -6.34
C PRO A 396 4.07 6.92 -4.89
N GLN A 397 4.75 8.00 -4.50
CA GLN A 397 5.15 8.34 -3.12
C GLN A 397 6.19 7.44 -2.45
N LEU A 398 6.10 6.11 -2.61
CA LEU A 398 6.90 5.16 -1.85
C LEU A 398 7.32 3.93 -2.67
N GLY A 399 8.63 3.78 -2.86
CA GLY A 399 9.24 2.55 -3.36
C GLY A 399 9.95 1.81 -2.24
N LEU A 400 9.55 0.58 -1.92
CA LEU A 400 10.14 -0.27 -0.87
C LEU A 400 10.68 -1.55 -1.48
N ALA A 401 11.91 -1.90 -1.10
CA ALA A 401 12.52 -3.18 -1.44
C ALA A 401 13.15 -3.82 -0.20
N VAL A 402 13.01 -5.14 -0.07
CA VAL A 402 13.51 -5.90 1.08
C VAL A 402 14.26 -7.14 0.61
N LYS A 403 15.44 -7.38 1.19
CA LYS A 403 16.22 -8.59 1.00
C LYS A 403 16.37 -9.28 2.35
N GLU A 404 15.90 -10.53 2.43
CA GLU A 404 15.85 -11.28 3.70
C GLU A 404 17.24 -11.62 4.24
N SER A 405 18.20 -11.82 3.34
CA SER A 405 19.61 -12.02 3.67
C SER A 405 20.48 -11.24 2.69
N LEU A 406 21.17 -10.22 3.20
CA LEU A 406 22.22 -9.49 2.52
C LEU A 406 23.53 -9.68 3.30
N PRO A 407 24.60 -10.19 2.67
CA PRO A 407 25.91 -10.27 3.30
C PRO A 407 26.46 -8.90 3.73
N ALA A 408 27.44 -8.93 4.63
CA ALA A 408 28.28 -7.77 4.90
C ALA A 408 29.06 -7.38 3.63
N GLY A 409 29.08 -6.09 3.31
CA GLY A 409 29.72 -5.61 2.09
C GLY A 409 29.42 -4.14 1.78
N GLU A 410 29.88 -3.70 0.61
CA GLU A 410 29.57 -2.39 0.06
C GLU A 410 28.75 -2.53 -1.22
N TYR A 411 27.61 -1.83 -1.25
CA TYR A 411 26.65 -1.87 -2.34
C TYR A 411 26.30 -0.46 -2.78
N THR A 412 25.67 -0.35 -3.95
CA THR A 412 25.18 0.93 -4.48
C THR A 412 23.67 0.91 -4.59
N ILE A 413 23.02 1.94 -4.07
CA ILE A 413 21.60 2.19 -4.17
C ILE A 413 21.36 3.28 -5.21
N LEU A 414 20.48 3.04 -6.17
CA LEU A 414 20.03 4.01 -7.17
C LEU A 414 18.54 4.32 -6.93
N VAL A 415 18.19 5.60 -6.89
CA VAL A 415 16.79 6.05 -6.77
C VAL A 415 16.37 6.83 -8.00
N SER A 416 15.23 6.49 -8.58
CA SER A 416 14.80 7.05 -9.87
C SER A 416 13.31 7.42 -9.89
N THR A 417 12.97 8.37 -10.75
CA THR A 417 11.59 8.65 -11.17
C THR A 417 11.21 7.81 -12.38
N PHE A 418 9.90 7.65 -12.64
CA PHE A 418 9.45 6.93 -13.84
C PHE A 418 9.79 7.70 -15.12
N GLU A 419 9.35 8.95 -15.20
CA GLU A 419 9.63 9.85 -16.33
C GLU A 419 10.92 10.66 -16.08
N PRO A 420 11.72 10.94 -17.12
CA PRO A 420 12.86 11.84 -17.02
C PRO A 420 12.41 13.29 -16.77
N GLY A 421 13.30 14.11 -16.21
CA GLY A 421 13.04 15.54 -15.95
C GLY A 421 12.10 15.83 -14.77
N LYS A 422 11.59 14.80 -14.07
CA LYS A 422 10.77 14.99 -12.87
C LYS A 422 11.64 15.42 -11.69
N LEU A 423 11.59 16.71 -11.38
CA LEU A 423 12.30 17.30 -10.26
C LEU A 423 11.55 17.01 -8.96
N GLY A 424 12.28 16.95 -7.84
CA GLY A 424 11.63 16.76 -6.54
C GLY A 424 12.60 16.34 -5.45
N LYS A 425 12.21 16.56 -4.19
CA LYS A 425 12.97 16.10 -3.03
C LYS A 425 12.49 14.70 -2.63
N PHE A 426 13.42 13.89 -2.13
CA PHE A 426 13.13 12.58 -1.57
C PHE A 426 13.90 12.32 -0.29
N THR A 427 13.45 11.32 0.45
CA THR A 427 14.22 10.72 1.55
C THR A 427 14.47 9.26 1.20
N LEU A 428 15.74 8.86 1.15
CA LEU A 428 16.13 7.46 1.09
C LEU A 428 16.35 6.96 2.52
N ILE A 429 15.63 5.92 2.91
CA ILE A 429 15.71 5.30 4.23
C ILE A 429 16.16 3.86 4.05
N VAL A 430 17.20 3.48 4.79
CA VAL A 430 17.79 2.17 4.74
C VAL A 430 17.78 1.54 6.12
N GLY A 431 17.26 0.32 6.20
CA GLY A 431 17.09 -0.45 7.42
C GLY A 431 17.87 -1.76 7.38
N SER A 432 18.37 -2.18 8.54
CA SER A 432 18.98 -3.50 8.74
C SER A 432 18.55 -4.12 10.06
N SER A 433 18.42 -5.45 10.09
CA SER A 433 18.16 -6.21 11.32
C SER A 433 19.41 -6.46 12.16
N ALA A 434 20.61 -6.34 11.58
CA ALA A 434 21.86 -6.81 12.18
C ALA A 434 22.76 -5.69 12.69
N ALA A 435 23.07 -4.68 11.86
CA ALA A 435 23.96 -3.58 12.22
C ALA A 435 23.50 -2.28 11.54
N LYS A 436 23.86 -1.12 12.11
CA LYS A 436 23.51 0.18 11.54
C LYS A 436 24.19 0.38 10.17
N PRO A 437 23.43 0.53 9.06
CA PRO A 437 24.02 0.79 7.75
C PRO A 437 24.75 2.14 7.71
N ILE A 438 25.79 2.24 6.88
CA ILE A 438 26.50 3.49 6.64
C ILE A 438 26.17 3.96 5.22
N LEU A 439 25.58 5.15 5.10
CA LEU A 439 25.17 5.74 3.82
C LEU A 439 26.06 6.93 3.45
N ALA A 440 26.44 7.00 2.18
CA ALA A 440 27.10 8.15 1.59
C ALA A 440 26.58 8.41 0.17
N ARG A 441 26.51 9.68 -0.25
CA ARG A 441 26.18 10.03 -1.63
C ARG A 441 27.33 9.58 -2.54
N ILE A 442 27.01 8.99 -3.68
CA ILE A 442 27.97 8.80 -4.78
C ILE A 442 27.82 9.99 -5.70
N GLY A 443 28.96 10.61 -6.02
CA GLY A 443 29.01 11.76 -6.88
C GLY A 443 28.41 11.55 -8.25
N ALA A 444 28.05 12.65 -8.90
CA ALA A 444 27.70 12.62 -10.32
C ALA A 444 28.89 12.11 -11.14
N GLU A 445 28.61 11.64 -12.35
CA GLU A 445 29.67 11.24 -13.27
C GLU A 445 30.59 12.43 -13.56
N GLY A 446 31.88 12.27 -13.26
CA GLY A 446 32.88 13.34 -13.36
C GLY A 446 32.66 14.51 -12.40
N GLU A 447 32.02 14.31 -11.24
CA GLU A 447 31.90 15.37 -10.21
C GLU A 447 33.28 15.93 -9.85
N GLY A 448 33.44 17.26 -9.94
CA GLY A 448 34.73 17.94 -9.73
C GLY A 448 35.68 17.93 -10.94
N MET A 449 35.30 17.31 -12.06
CA MET A 449 36.11 17.26 -13.29
C MET A 449 35.61 18.27 -14.34
N ILE A 450 36.49 18.63 -15.27
CA ILE A 450 36.17 19.47 -16.42
C ILE A 450 35.43 18.61 -17.45
N LYS A 451 34.15 18.93 -17.69
CA LYS A 451 33.28 18.27 -18.66
C LYS A 451 33.40 18.94 -20.04
N ARG A 452 33.65 18.15 -21.09
CA ARG A 452 33.54 18.56 -22.49
C ARG A 452 32.61 17.63 -23.25
N ALA A 453 31.51 18.17 -23.77
CA ALA A 453 30.59 17.45 -24.65
C ALA A 453 30.97 17.71 -26.11
N LEU A 454 31.13 16.64 -26.87
CA LEU A 454 31.61 16.64 -28.25
C LEU A 454 30.56 15.91 -29.11
N PRO A 455 29.70 16.66 -29.84
CA PRO A 455 28.81 16.04 -30.81
C PRO A 455 29.62 15.43 -31.95
N GLY A 456 29.24 14.24 -32.39
CA GLY A 456 29.91 13.51 -33.46
C GLY A 456 28.95 12.68 -34.31
N ARG A 457 29.47 12.12 -35.40
CA ARG A 457 28.71 11.30 -36.35
C ARG A 457 29.58 10.23 -36.99
N TRP A 458 29.06 9.01 -37.06
CA TRP A 458 29.53 7.98 -38.00
C TRP A 458 28.79 8.19 -39.33
N SER A 459 29.54 8.46 -40.40
CA SER A 459 28.99 8.75 -41.74
C SER A 459 29.35 7.66 -42.73
N ALA A 460 28.34 7.12 -43.41
CA ALA A 460 28.57 6.17 -44.51
C ALA A 460 29.25 6.87 -45.70
N GLU A 461 28.82 8.10 -46.03
CA GLU A 461 29.37 8.89 -47.14
C GLU A 461 30.84 9.26 -46.93
N ALA A 462 31.21 9.66 -45.72
CA ALA A 462 32.60 9.93 -45.37
C ALA A 462 33.41 8.65 -45.09
N GLY A 463 32.73 7.49 -45.07
CA GLY A 463 33.30 6.20 -44.70
C GLY A 463 33.87 6.17 -43.28
N THR A 464 33.30 6.97 -42.36
CA THR A 464 33.64 6.98 -40.93
C THR A 464 32.73 6.07 -40.10
N ALA A 465 31.63 5.56 -40.67
CA ALA A 465 30.89 4.43 -40.11
C ALA A 465 31.61 3.12 -40.42
N ALA A 466 32.75 2.87 -39.77
CA ALA A 466 33.68 1.81 -40.18
C ALA A 466 33.56 0.51 -39.36
N GLY A 467 32.74 0.51 -38.29
CA GLY A 467 32.54 -0.65 -37.43
C GLY A 467 33.76 -0.98 -36.57
N CYS A 468 33.75 -2.17 -35.96
CA CYS A 468 34.83 -2.67 -35.13
C CYS A 468 36.05 -3.16 -35.93
N ALA A 469 37.11 -3.56 -35.23
CA ALA A 469 38.35 -4.06 -35.83
C ALA A 469 38.16 -5.22 -36.82
N ASN A 470 37.11 -6.02 -36.66
CA ASN A 470 36.81 -7.16 -37.55
C ASN A 470 36.52 -6.75 -39.00
N HIS A 471 36.15 -5.49 -39.24
CA HIS A 471 35.86 -4.97 -40.59
C HIS A 471 37.09 -4.40 -41.30
N GLY A 472 38.28 -4.45 -40.69
CA GLY A 472 39.55 -4.02 -41.29
C GLY A 472 39.71 -2.51 -41.52
N ASN A 473 38.69 -1.70 -41.18
CA ASN A 473 38.65 -0.26 -41.44
C ASN A 473 38.55 0.58 -40.17
N PHE A 474 38.82 0.00 -38.99
CA PHE A 474 38.58 0.62 -37.68
C PHE A 474 39.18 2.02 -37.52
N THR A 475 40.37 2.27 -38.05
CA THR A 475 41.05 3.58 -37.98
C THR A 475 40.36 4.67 -38.81
N ARG A 476 39.35 4.33 -39.63
CA ARG A 476 38.50 5.29 -40.34
C ARG A 476 37.36 5.83 -39.48
N ASN A 477 37.05 5.22 -38.33
CA ASN A 477 36.10 5.79 -37.39
C ASN A 477 36.54 7.21 -36.99
N PRO A 478 35.59 8.07 -36.52
CA PRO A 478 35.94 9.38 -35.98
C PRO A 478 37.00 9.26 -34.89
N LYS A 479 37.93 10.21 -34.86
CA LYS A 479 39.04 10.21 -33.93
C LYS A 479 39.16 11.59 -33.27
N TYR A 480 39.55 11.59 -32.02
CA TYR A 480 39.81 12.81 -31.26
C TYR A 480 41.20 12.72 -30.64
N ARG A 481 42.07 13.67 -30.98
CA ARG A 481 43.35 13.85 -30.31
C ARG A 481 43.10 14.50 -28.96
N ILE A 482 43.65 13.93 -27.89
CA ILE A 482 43.64 14.47 -26.54
C ILE A 482 45.08 14.71 -26.13
N VAL A 483 45.44 15.96 -25.84
CA VAL A 483 46.77 16.34 -25.35
C VAL A 483 46.67 16.65 -23.86
N CYS A 484 47.38 15.85 -23.07
CA CYS A 484 47.51 16.00 -21.62
C CYS A 484 48.89 16.62 -21.34
N GLU A 485 48.94 17.87 -20.90
CA GLU A 485 50.21 18.52 -20.51
C GLU A 485 50.75 17.99 -19.17
N ARG A 486 49.87 17.41 -18.36
CA ARG A 486 50.15 16.87 -17.02
C ARG A 486 49.40 15.57 -16.82
N ALA A 487 49.78 14.81 -15.79
CA ALA A 487 49.02 13.65 -15.39
C ALA A 487 47.56 14.03 -15.14
N THR A 488 46.63 13.31 -15.79
CA THR A 488 45.21 13.67 -15.86
C THR A 488 44.36 12.43 -15.69
N ASP A 489 43.42 12.46 -14.75
CA ASP A 489 42.39 11.44 -14.66
C ASP A 489 41.35 11.71 -15.74
N ILE A 490 41.00 10.69 -16.50
CA ILE A 490 40.02 10.79 -17.58
C ILE A 490 38.88 9.78 -17.36
N LEU A 491 37.69 10.20 -17.75
CA LEU A 491 36.52 9.35 -17.87
C LEU A 491 35.77 9.74 -19.14
N VAL A 492 35.39 8.75 -19.96
CA VAL A 492 34.76 9.01 -21.25
C VAL A 492 33.43 8.28 -21.33
N ARG A 493 32.36 9.03 -21.66
CA ARG A 493 31.04 8.50 -21.96
C ARG A 493 30.70 8.68 -23.43
N LEU A 494 30.17 7.64 -24.04
CA LEU A 494 29.62 7.65 -25.39
C LEU A 494 28.14 7.30 -25.34
N VAL A 495 27.29 8.18 -25.86
CA VAL A 495 25.83 7.98 -25.97
C VAL A 495 25.42 8.17 -27.43
N VAL A 496 24.52 7.33 -27.91
CA VAL A 496 23.95 7.46 -29.26
C VAL A 496 22.54 8.05 -29.19
N ASP A 497 22.24 8.99 -30.09
CA ASP A 497 20.91 9.58 -30.19
C ASP A 497 20.20 9.09 -31.46
N ARG A 498 18.95 8.65 -31.32
CA ARG A 498 18.03 8.35 -32.45
C ARG A 498 18.52 7.33 -33.49
N ILE A 499 19.33 6.33 -33.11
CA ILE A 499 19.66 5.19 -33.98
C ILE A 499 18.74 4.01 -33.63
N THR A 500 18.02 3.46 -34.61
CA THR A 500 17.14 2.29 -34.44
C THR A 500 17.38 1.28 -35.57
N PRO A 501 17.67 0.01 -35.26
CA PRO A 501 17.90 -0.54 -33.92
C PRO A 501 19.11 0.08 -33.23
N LEU A 502 19.17 -0.01 -31.90
CA LEU A 502 20.27 0.54 -31.12
C LEU A 502 21.57 -0.23 -31.45
N PRO A 503 22.64 0.44 -31.91
CA PRO A 503 23.88 -0.25 -32.25
C PRO A 503 24.66 -0.63 -30.98
N ALA A 504 25.39 -1.74 -31.06
CA ALA A 504 26.41 -2.05 -30.06
C ALA A 504 27.58 -1.07 -30.23
N ILE A 505 27.98 -0.38 -29.16
CA ILE A 505 28.98 0.69 -29.20
C ILE A 505 30.15 0.44 -28.25
N ASN A 506 31.30 1.03 -28.58
CA ASN A 506 32.49 1.05 -27.75
C ASN A 506 33.24 2.38 -27.92
N VAL A 507 33.91 2.84 -26.87
CA VAL A 507 34.92 3.89 -26.98
C VAL A 507 36.22 3.43 -26.33
N ALA A 508 37.33 3.69 -27.01
CA ALA A 508 38.65 3.29 -26.58
C ALA A 508 39.69 4.39 -26.85
N LEU A 509 40.74 4.41 -26.02
CA LEU A 509 41.78 5.43 -25.99
C LEU A 509 43.16 4.76 -26.10
N TRP A 510 44.01 5.28 -26.98
CA TRP A 510 45.39 4.80 -27.16
C TRP A 510 46.40 5.91 -26.90
N LEU A 511 47.58 5.55 -26.37
CA LEU A 511 48.73 6.45 -26.28
C LEU A 511 49.35 6.61 -27.67
N CYS A 512 49.73 7.84 -28.03
CA CYS A 512 50.39 8.19 -29.29
C CYS A 512 51.69 8.96 -28.99
N PRO A 513 52.82 8.26 -28.81
CA PRO A 513 54.08 8.85 -28.35
C PRO A 513 54.58 10.02 -29.22
N ASP A 514 54.40 9.91 -30.54
CA ASP A 514 54.87 10.91 -31.52
C ASP A 514 53.77 11.88 -31.97
N GLY A 515 52.59 11.85 -31.33
CA GLY A 515 51.42 12.68 -31.69
C GLY A 515 50.71 12.29 -32.99
N ALA A 516 51.27 11.35 -33.76
CA ALA A 516 50.66 10.74 -34.94
C ALA A 516 49.67 9.62 -34.55
N VAL A 517 48.56 9.50 -35.28
CA VAL A 517 47.64 8.37 -35.14
C VAL A 517 48.31 7.12 -35.70
N PRO A 518 48.48 6.05 -34.90
CA PRO A 518 49.04 4.79 -35.40
C PRO A 518 48.22 4.23 -36.57
N ALA A 519 48.91 3.63 -37.56
CA ALA A 519 48.26 3.01 -38.71
C ALA A 519 47.35 1.82 -38.34
N ARG A 520 47.58 1.22 -37.15
CA ARG A 520 46.77 0.16 -36.55
C ARG A 520 46.49 0.51 -35.10
N LEU A 521 45.28 0.21 -34.63
CA LEU A 521 44.86 0.40 -33.24
C LEU A 521 44.31 -0.93 -32.69
N PRO A 522 45.18 -1.88 -32.29
CA PRO A 522 44.73 -3.11 -31.67
C PRO A 522 44.04 -2.82 -30.34
N MET A 523 42.89 -3.46 -30.08
CA MET A 523 42.13 -3.20 -28.86
C MET A 523 42.91 -3.61 -27.58
N GLY A 524 43.80 -4.60 -27.68
CA GLY A 524 44.68 -5.01 -26.57
C GLY A 524 45.72 -3.96 -26.16
N ASP A 525 46.02 -2.99 -27.04
CA ASP A 525 46.97 -1.91 -26.77
C ASP A 525 46.27 -0.63 -26.28
N ALA A 526 44.93 -0.66 -26.14
CA ALA A 526 44.18 0.48 -25.64
C ALA A 526 44.54 0.73 -24.16
N VAL A 527 44.80 1.98 -23.82
CA VAL A 527 45.03 2.43 -22.43
C VAL A 527 43.76 2.23 -21.61
N VAL A 528 42.61 2.52 -22.21
CA VAL A 528 41.30 2.22 -21.64
C VAL A 528 40.29 2.00 -22.77
N SER A 529 39.37 1.08 -22.54
CA SER A 529 38.22 0.86 -23.40
C SER A 529 37.00 0.55 -22.54
N THR A 530 35.81 0.83 -23.07
CA THR A 530 34.58 0.48 -22.36
C THR A 530 34.43 -1.03 -22.26
N HIS A 531 34.12 -1.53 -21.06
CA HIS A 531 33.90 -2.96 -20.77
C HIS A 531 35.03 -3.87 -21.29
N GLY A 532 36.29 -3.43 -21.21
CA GLY A 532 37.44 -4.21 -21.68
C GLY A 532 37.43 -4.48 -23.19
N GLY A 533 36.81 -3.61 -23.98
CA GLY A 533 36.74 -3.71 -25.44
C GLY A 533 35.48 -4.39 -25.96
N VAL A 534 34.59 -4.85 -25.08
CA VAL A 534 33.30 -5.42 -25.47
C VAL A 534 32.35 -4.31 -25.94
N TYR A 535 31.67 -4.56 -27.06
CA TYR A 535 30.65 -3.66 -27.59
C TYR A 535 29.32 -3.93 -26.89
N MET A 536 28.62 -2.88 -26.47
CA MET A 536 27.39 -3.00 -25.67
C MET A 536 26.23 -2.24 -26.31
N GLU A 537 25.04 -2.84 -26.27
CA GLU A 537 23.78 -2.22 -26.69
C GLU A 537 23.04 -1.66 -25.47
N LYS A 538 23.37 -0.42 -25.09
CA LYS A 538 22.78 0.22 -23.89
C LYS A 538 22.16 1.57 -24.26
N PRO A 539 20.85 1.80 -23.96
CA PRO A 539 20.23 3.10 -24.18
C PRO A 539 20.95 4.24 -23.44
N SER A 540 21.55 3.95 -22.28
CA SER A 540 22.36 4.89 -21.50
C SER A 540 23.77 5.12 -22.04
N GLY A 541 24.12 4.46 -23.15
CA GLY A 541 25.46 4.46 -23.69
C GLY A 541 26.46 3.65 -22.86
N VAL A 542 27.74 3.83 -23.18
CA VAL A 542 28.88 3.17 -22.53
C VAL A 542 29.79 4.19 -21.87
N VAL A 543 30.50 3.78 -20.82
CA VAL A 543 31.48 4.61 -20.11
C VAL A 543 32.72 3.80 -19.82
N THR A 544 33.88 4.44 -19.87
CA THR A 544 35.15 3.82 -19.49
C THR A 544 35.24 3.69 -17.97
N ASP A 545 36.18 2.88 -17.48
CA ASP A 545 36.68 3.09 -16.13
C ASP A 545 37.42 4.43 -16.06
N MET A 546 37.51 5.00 -14.85
CA MET A 546 38.37 6.14 -14.60
C MET A 546 39.82 5.68 -14.61
N VAL A 547 40.66 6.32 -15.44
CA VAL A 547 42.08 6.00 -15.55
C VAL A 547 42.93 7.25 -15.44
N SER A 548 44.09 7.14 -14.79
CA SER A 548 45.07 8.22 -14.69
C SER A 548 46.03 8.14 -15.88
N LEU A 549 45.96 9.12 -16.77
CA LEU A 549 46.83 9.24 -17.92
C LEU A 549 48.09 10.04 -17.56
N PRO A 550 49.30 9.55 -17.86
CA PRO A 550 50.50 10.39 -17.89
C PRO A 550 50.37 11.57 -18.88
N ALA A 551 51.24 12.57 -18.74
CA ALA A 551 51.37 13.61 -19.77
C ALA A 551 51.73 12.96 -21.11
N GLY A 552 51.10 13.41 -22.19
CA GLY A 552 51.25 12.80 -23.51
C GLY A 552 50.09 13.11 -24.44
N THR A 553 50.20 12.58 -25.67
CA THR A 553 49.14 12.66 -26.67
C THR A 553 48.42 11.32 -26.77
N TYR A 554 47.11 11.36 -26.80
CA TYR A 554 46.25 10.20 -26.91
C TYR A 554 45.25 10.35 -28.05
N VAL A 555 44.77 9.23 -28.58
CA VAL A 555 43.72 9.19 -29.60
C VAL A 555 42.54 8.40 -29.07
N LEU A 556 41.38 9.05 -29.03
CA LEU A 556 40.11 8.49 -28.61
C LEU A 556 39.27 8.15 -29.84
N VAL A 557 38.71 6.95 -29.88
CA VAL A 557 37.93 6.45 -31.01
C VAL A 557 36.58 5.90 -30.53
N PRO A 558 35.46 6.61 -30.77
CA PRO A 558 34.14 6.05 -30.66
C PRO A 558 33.82 5.18 -31.89
N SER A 559 33.25 4.00 -31.66
CA SER A 559 32.94 3.04 -32.73
C SER A 559 31.66 2.24 -32.45
N THR A 560 31.06 1.73 -33.51
CA THR A 560 29.98 0.74 -33.48
C THR A 560 30.54 -0.65 -33.77
N PHE A 561 29.84 -1.72 -33.39
CA PHE A 561 30.26 -3.09 -33.71
C PHE A 561 30.18 -3.32 -35.21
N ASP A 562 28.97 -3.21 -35.77
CA ASP A 562 28.74 -3.18 -37.21
C ASP A 562 28.95 -1.76 -37.77
N PRO A 563 29.30 -1.61 -39.06
CA PRO A 563 29.34 -0.32 -39.76
C PRO A 563 27.97 0.39 -39.79
N THR A 564 27.63 1.13 -38.73
CA THR A 564 26.32 1.78 -38.59
C THR A 564 26.48 3.31 -38.59
N PRO A 565 25.87 4.02 -39.57
CA PRO A 565 25.87 5.47 -39.57
C PRO A 565 24.90 6.01 -38.51
N GLY A 566 25.25 7.17 -37.92
CA GLY A 566 24.39 7.81 -36.93
C GLY A 566 25.12 8.86 -36.10
N ALA A 567 24.34 9.66 -35.37
CA ALA A 567 24.86 10.69 -34.49
C ALA A 567 25.14 10.13 -33.09
N TYR A 568 26.17 10.67 -32.44
CA TYR A 568 26.49 10.36 -31.06
C TYR A 568 26.95 11.62 -30.33
N GLU A 569 26.90 11.55 -29.00
CA GLU A 569 27.53 12.50 -28.11
C GLU A 569 28.63 11.80 -27.33
N LEU A 570 29.83 12.38 -27.38
CA LEU A 570 30.98 11.96 -26.62
C LEU A 570 31.22 12.98 -25.50
N VAL A 571 31.16 12.53 -24.25
CA VAL A 571 31.41 13.37 -23.08
C VAL A 571 32.72 12.95 -22.44
N VAL A 572 33.69 13.86 -22.42
CA VAL A 572 35.01 13.65 -21.83
C VAL A 572 35.10 14.45 -20.53
N TYR A 573 35.38 13.76 -19.43
CA TYR A 573 35.64 14.36 -18.13
C TYR A 573 37.14 14.25 -17.83
N THR A 574 37.75 15.35 -17.40
CA THR A 574 39.20 15.40 -17.08
C THR A 574 39.47 16.13 -15.77
N SER A 575 40.40 15.62 -14.95
CA SER A 575 40.78 16.29 -13.70
C SER A 575 41.69 17.50 -13.91
N GLN A 576 42.28 17.65 -15.10
CA GLN A 576 43.09 18.80 -15.53
C GLN A 576 42.63 19.30 -16.90
N PRO A 577 42.88 20.57 -17.28
CA PRO A 577 42.60 21.06 -18.62
C PRO A 577 43.36 20.26 -19.69
N VAL A 578 42.64 19.79 -20.70
CA VAL A 578 43.22 19.11 -21.88
C VAL A 578 42.80 19.80 -23.17
N VAL A 579 43.62 19.66 -24.22
CA VAL A 579 43.25 20.09 -25.58
C VAL A 579 42.65 18.88 -26.30
N ILE A 580 41.42 19.02 -26.80
CA ILE A 580 40.74 18.00 -27.60
C ILE A 580 40.51 18.53 -29.01
N THR A 581 40.99 17.81 -30.02
CA THR A 581 40.88 18.19 -31.44
C THR A 581 40.39 17.01 -32.28
N PRO A 582 39.30 17.15 -33.05
CA PRO A 582 38.89 16.14 -34.03
C PRO A 582 39.99 15.91 -35.09
N LEU A 583 40.11 14.68 -35.58
CA LEU A 583 41.12 14.26 -36.58
C LEU A 583 40.52 13.75 -37.88
#